data_AF-A0A851GKS9-F1
#
_entry.id   AF-A0A851GKS9-F1
#
_cell.length_a   1.000
_cell.length_b   1.000
_cell.length_c   1.000
_cell.angle_alpha   90.00
_cell.angle_beta   90.00
_cell.angle_gamma   90.00
#
_symmetry.space_group_name_H-M   'P 1'
#
loop_
_entity.id
_entity.type
_entity.pdbx_description
1 polymer ?
#
loop_
_entity_poly.entity_id
_entity_poly.type
_entity_poly.pdbx_seq_one_letter_code
_entity_poly.pdbx_strand_id
1 'polypeptide(L)'
;MRIWYIAAGVLYVLQKMKLLASIAVCALFTGCGSKPVTDKPSLIEIVGVWECSEFPSGFLRQAGSVDDTPMSRITIRDDGTCTASHFPQRTPYRFIDVANSSWALTDPSITPSGAWSIEFNGNFLQCRRAGEHLELRYLISGKGEYSVNYKRAEQVVAPDG
;
A
#
# COMPACT_ATOMS: atom_id res chain seq x y z
N MET A 1 -14.11 -59.06 -19.73
CA MET A 1 -13.87 -58.18 -18.56
C MET A 1 -13.92 -56.73 -19.00
N ARG A 2 -15.08 -56.10 -18.81
CA ARG A 2 -15.31 -54.66 -18.94
C ARG A 2 -15.21 -54.10 -17.53
N ILE A 3 -14.45 -53.02 -17.31
CA ILE A 3 -14.55 -51.97 -16.25
C ILE A 3 -13.18 -51.27 -16.23
N TRP A 4 -12.98 -50.30 -17.13
CA TRP A 4 -11.83 -49.37 -17.13
C TRP A 4 -12.22 -48.02 -17.73
N TYR A 5 -13.38 -47.45 -17.39
CA TYR A 5 -13.76 -46.12 -17.91
C TYR A 5 -14.43 -45.18 -16.90
N ILE A 6 -14.67 -45.60 -15.65
CA ILE A 6 -15.40 -44.77 -14.68
C ILE A 6 -14.45 -43.89 -13.83
N ALA A 7 -13.17 -44.25 -13.69
CA ALA A 7 -12.24 -43.55 -12.80
C ALA A 7 -11.76 -42.19 -13.33
N ALA A 8 -11.58 -42.03 -14.64
CA ALA A 8 -11.05 -40.79 -15.22
C ALA A 8 -12.08 -39.64 -15.26
N GLY A 9 -13.35 -39.95 -15.48
CA GLY A 9 -14.43 -38.95 -15.50
C GLY A 9 -14.71 -38.33 -14.13
N VAL A 10 -14.67 -39.14 -13.07
CA VAL A 10 -14.93 -38.67 -11.70
C VAL A 10 -13.78 -37.79 -11.18
N LEU A 11 -12.53 -38.08 -11.56
CA LEU A 11 -11.38 -37.26 -11.18
C LEU A 11 -11.40 -35.89 -11.87
N TYR A 12 -11.84 -35.83 -13.13
CA TYR A 12 -11.95 -34.57 -13.88
C TYR A 12 -13.04 -33.66 -13.31
N VAL A 13 -14.18 -34.22 -12.89
CA VAL A 13 -15.26 -33.45 -12.26
C VAL A 13 -14.86 -32.96 -10.87
N LEU A 14 -14.15 -33.77 -10.08
CA LEU A 14 -13.64 -33.36 -8.76
C LEU A 14 -12.53 -32.30 -8.83
N GLN A 15 -11.69 -32.31 -9.88
CA GLN A 15 -10.71 -31.24 -10.12
C GLN A 15 -11.39 -29.92 -10.50
N LYS A 16 -12.44 -29.93 -11.34
CA LYS A 16 -13.18 -28.71 -11.68
C LYS A 16 -13.98 -28.14 -10.51
N MET A 17 -14.51 -28.98 -9.62
CA MET A 17 -15.23 -28.50 -8.43
C MET A 17 -14.34 -27.80 -7.40
N LYS A 18 -13.07 -28.22 -7.24
CA LYS A 18 -12.11 -27.50 -6.38
C LYS A 18 -11.65 -26.17 -6.98
N LEU A 19 -11.55 -26.09 -8.31
CA LEU A 19 -11.14 -24.85 -8.99
C LEU A 19 -12.24 -23.77 -8.94
N LEU A 20 -13.52 -24.17 -8.99
CA LEU A 20 -14.65 -23.23 -8.89
C LEU A 20 -14.89 -22.73 -7.46
N ALA A 21 -14.62 -23.56 -6.44
CA ALA A 21 -14.70 -23.12 -5.05
C ALA A 21 -13.65 -22.04 -4.70
N SER A 22 -12.49 -22.06 -5.36
CA SER A 22 -11.44 -21.07 -5.14
C SER A 22 -11.75 -19.70 -5.78
N ILE A 23 -12.56 -19.68 -6.84
CA ILE A 23 -12.92 -18.43 -7.55
C ILE A 23 -14.12 -17.74 -6.88
N ALA A 24 -15.05 -18.50 -6.29
CA ALA A 24 -16.21 -17.92 -5.61
C ALA A 24 -15.88 -17.20 -4.28
N VAL A 25 -14.74 -17.51 -3.65
CA VAL A 25 -14.29 -16.80 -2.43
C VAL A 25 -13.64 -15.46 -2.75
N CYS A 26 -13.23 -15.22 -4.00
CA CYS A 26 -12.63 -13.94 -4.41
C CYS A 26 -13.67 -12.85 -4.74
N ALA A 27 -14.96 -13.19 -4.85
CA ALA A 27 -15.99 -12.30 -5.39
C ALA A 27 -16.94 -11.70 -4.33
N LEU A 28 -16.76 -11.97 -3.04
CA LEU A 28 -17.71 -11.58 -1.99
C LEU A 28 -17.21 -10.51 -0.98
N PHE A 29 -16.19 -9.73 -1.34
CA PHE A 29 -15.79 -8.54 -0.58
C PHE A 29 -15.64 -7.28 -1.47
N THR A 30 -16.58 -7.07 -2.39
CA THR A 30 -16.81 -5.74 -2.99
C THR A 30 -17.66 -4.91 -2.05
N GLY A 31 -17.00 -4.27 -1.10
CA GLY A 31 -17.60 -3.32 -0.16
C GLY A 31 -16.53 -2.54 0.59
N CYS A 32 -16.00 -1.50 -0.05
CA CYS A 32 -15.09 -0.45 0.44
C CYS A 32 -13.66 -0.83 0.88
N GLY A 33 -12.70 -0.08 0.33
CA GLY A 33 -11.39 0.09 0.94
C GLY A 33 -10.36 0.50 -0.09
N SER A 34 -9.40 -0.37 -0.33
CA SER A 34 -8.41 -0.15 -1.37
C SER A 34 -7.77 -1.50 -1.76
N LYS A 35 -7.36 -1.69 -3.01
CA LYS A 35 -6.69 -2.93 -3.49
C LYS A 35 -5.23 -2.64 -3.86
N PRO A 36 -4.31 -3.62 -3.80
CA PRO A 36 -2.97 -3.43 -4.36
C PRO A 36 -3.03 -3.01 -5.82
N VAL A 37 -2.06 -2.22 -6.28
CA VAL A 37 -1.92 -1.94 -7.72
C VAL A 37 -1.24 -3.14 -8.39
N THR A 38 -1.86 -3.69 -9.42
CA THR A 38 -1.30 -4.78 -10.23
C THR A 38 -0.39 -4.27 -11.34
N ASP A 39 -0.82 -3.19 -12.00
CA ASP A 39 -0.05 -2.54 -13.06
C ASP A 39 0.92 -1.51 -12.50
N LYS A 40 2.01 -1.25 -13.23
CA LYS A 40 3.00 -0.25 -12.81
C LYS A 40 2.33 1.14 -12.74
N PRO A 41 2.30 1.81 -11.57
CA PRO A 41 1.79 3.17 -11.49
C PRO A 41 2.61 4.12 -12.37
N SER A 42 1.94 5.06 -13.01
CA SER A 42 2.63 6.10 -13.79
C SER A 42 3.35 7.10 -12.88
N LEU A 43 4.35 7.78 -13.43
CA LEU A 43 5.10 8.80 -12.69
C LEU A 43 4.18 9.92 -12.18
N ILE A 44 3.19 10.33 -12.97
CA ILE A 44 2.22 11.38 -12.64
C ILE A 44 1.39 10.99 -11.42
N GLU A 45 1.01 9.71 -11.30
CA GLU A 45 0.27 9.18 -10.15
C GLU A 45 1.12 9.05 -8.89
N ILE A 46 2.44 9.06 -9.00
CA ILE A 46 3.37 8.95 -7.87
C ILE A 46 3.85 10.34 -7.41
N VAL A 47 4.30 11.18 -8.35
CA VAL A 47 4.85 12.51 -8.07
C VAL A 47 3.78 13.42 -7.48
N GLY A 48 4.07 14.03 -6.35
CA GLY A 48 3.15 14.90 -5.64
C GLY A 48 3.39 14.95 -4.13
N VAL A 49 2.49 15.65 -3.45
CA VAL A 49 2.45 15.73 -1.99
C VAL A 49 1.44 14.71 -1.48
N TRP A 50 1.85 13.97 -0.45
CA TRP A 50 1.13 12.87 0.16
C TRP A 50 0.99 13.16 1.65
N GLU A 51 -0.25 13.14 2.14
CA GLU A 51 -0.57 13.49 3.53
C GLU A 51 -1.19 12.31 4.24
N CYS A 52 -0.66 12.03 5.43
CA CYS A 52 -1.20 11.01 6.30
C CYS A 52 -2.61 11.42 6.75
N SER A 53 -3.58 10.53 6.58
CA SER A 53 -4.98 10.81 6.98
C SER A 53 -5.18 10.72 8.49
N GLU A 54 -4.57 9.73 9.13
CA GLU A 54 -4.61 9.52 10.58
C GLU A 54 -3.46 8.59 11.01
N PHE A 55 -2.93 8.82 12.22
CA PHE A 55 -2.04 7.85 12.85
C PHE A 55 -2.86 6.80 13.61
N PRO A 56 -2.44 5.52 13.64
CA PRO A 56 -3.05 4.52 14.49
C PRO A 56 -3.04 4.96 15.96
N SER A 57 -4.16 4.81 16.65
CA SER A 57 -4.33 5.24 18.05
C SER A 57 -3.33 4.61 19.03
N GLY A 58 -2.78 3.43 18.73
CA GLY A 58 -1.73 2.79 19.53
C GLY A 58 -0.32 3.31 19.22
N PHE A 59 -0.09 3.83 18.02
CA PHE A 59 1.22 4.35 17.61
C PHE A 59 1.56 5.65 18.36
N LEU A 60 0.58 6.56 18.51
CA LEU A 60 0.75 7.80 19.27
C LEU A 60 1.13 7.56 20.75
N ARG A 61 0.53 6.53 21.38
CA ARG A 61 0.84 6.13 22.75
C ARG A 61 2.28 5.61 22.90
N GLN A 62 2.81 4.94 21.88
CA GLN A 62 4.18 4.42 21.86
C GLN A 62 5.22 5.50 21.57
N ALA A 63 4.88 6.47 20.72
CA ALA A 63 5.75 7.61 20.40
C ALA A 63 5.67 8.75 21.43
N GLY A 64 4.71 8.71 22.35
CA GLY A 64 4.60 9.65 23.47
C GLY A 64 3.98 11.01 23.14
N SER A 65 3.16 11.15 22.09
CA SER A 65 2.54 12.44 21.75
C SER A 65 1.01 12.41 21.77
N VAL A 66 0.44 13.31 22.57
CA VAL A 66 -0.98 13.67 22.68
C VAL A 66 -1.20 14.92 21.81
N ASP A 67 -2.20 14.86 20.94
CA ASP A 67 -2.92 15.91 20.19
C ASP A 67 -2.19 16.98 19.33
N ASP A 68 -0.91 17.31 19.57
CA ASP A 68 -0.23 18.44 18.86
C ASP A 68 0.78 18.03 17.78
N THR A 69 0.97 16.74 17.50
CA THR A 69 1.93 16.32 16.47
C THR A 69 1.36 16.57 15.07
N PRO A 70 2.01 17.39 14.23
CA PRO A 70 1.56 17.60 12.85
C PRO A 70 1.61 16.28 12.05
N MET A 71 0.65 16.11 11.14
CA MET A 71 0.50 14.90 10.36
C MET A 71 1.73 14.64 9.46
N SER A 72 2.08 13.35 9.30
CA SER A 72 3.15 12.94 8.39
C SER A 72 2.85 13.38 6.96
N ARG A 73 3.84 13.97 6.29
CA ARG A 73 3.74 14.42 4.90
C ARG A 73 4.96 13.94 4.11
N ILE A 74 4.74 13.47 2.89
CA ILE A 74 5.78 13.02 1.96
C ILE A 74 5.64 13.81 0.67
N THR A 75 6.74 14.33 0.13
CA THR A 75 6.78 14.98 -1.18
C THR A 75 7.70 14.17 -2.06
N ILE A 76 7.16 13.64 -3.15
CA ILE A 76 7.87 12.89 -4.16
C ILE A 76 7.97 13.78 -5.40
N ARG A 77 9.20 14.05 -5.84
CA ARG A 77 9.48 14.92 -6.98
C ARG A 77 9.86 14.10 -8.21
N ASP A 78 9.62 14.68 -9.37
CA ASP A 78 9.95 14.12 -10.68
C ASP A 78 11.45 14.04 -10.95
N ASP A 79 12.25 14.87 -10.28
CA ASP A 79 13.72 14.83 -10.28
C ASP A 79 14.33 13.60 -9.56
N GLY A 80 13.50 12.69 -9.04
CA GLY A 80 13.93 11.49 -8.32
C GLY A 80 14.23 11.72 -6.84
N THR A 81 13.92 12.90 -6.29
CA THR A 81 14.09 13.21 -4.86
C THR A 81 12.78 13.10 -4.07
N CYS A 82 12.91 12.76 -2.79
CA CYS A 82 11.83 12.60 -1.84
C CYS A 82 12.20 13.31 -0.53
N THR A 83 11.24 14.03 0.02
CA THR A 83 11.31 14.62 1.36
C THR A 83 10.12 14.16 2.18
N ALA A 84 10.32 13.78 3.44
CA ALA A 84 9.25 13.43 4.35
C ALA A 84 9.39 14.20 5.66
N SER A 85 8.28 14.69 6.21
CA SER A 85 8.23 15.35 7.50
C SER A 85 7.35 14.57 8.46
N HIS A 86 7.75 14.45 9.73
CA HIS A 86 7.04 13.70 10.75
C HIS A 86 6.76 12.23 10.34
N PHE A 87 7.71 11.63 9.62
CA PHE A 87 7.57 10.26 9.12
C PHE A 87 7.71 9.25 10.26
N PRO A 88 6.73 8.36 10.46
CA PRO A 88 6.80 7.37 11.53
C PRO A 88 7.88 6.32 11.24
N GLN A 89 8.69 5.98 12.23
CA GLN A 89 9.73 4.94 12.12
C GLN A 89 9.50 3.80 13.09
N ARG A 90 9.91 2.59 12.68
CA ARG A 90 9.90 1.41 13.52
C ARG A 90 11.20 1.32 14.31
N THR A 91 11.08 1.33 15.63
CA THR A 91 12.14 1.01 16.60
C THR A 91 13.43 1.87 16.49
N PRO A 92 13.65 2.81 17.42
CA PRO A 92 12.69 3.27 18.42
C PRO A 92 11.46 3.87 17.71
N TYR A 93 10.27 3.73 18.31
CA TYR A 93 9.09 4.39 17.79
C TYR A 93 9.27 5.90 17.95
N ARG A 94 9.42 6.59 16.83
CA ARG A 94 9.64 8.04 16.76
C ARG A 94 9.21 8.58 15.42
N PHE A 95 9.08 9.90 15.36
CA PHE A 95 9.00 10.64 14.12
C PHE A 95 10.39 11.08 13.68
N ILE A 96 10.64 11.06 12.38
CA ILE A 96 11.85 11.60 11.77
C ILE A 96 11.47 12.50 10.60
N ASP A 97 12.39 13.40 10.25
CA ASP A 97 12.35 14.11 8.98
C ASP A 97 13.41 13.52 8.03
N VAL A 98 13.02 13.34 6.78
CA VAL A 98 13.87 12.86 5.69
C VAL A 98 13.99 13.98 4.68
N ALA A 99 15.21 14.44 4.43
CA ALA A 99 15.50 15.49 3.46
C ALA A 99 16.26 14.94 2.26
N ASN A 100 15.82 15.28 1.05
CA ASN A 100 16.52 15.02 -0.22
C ASN A 100 17.00 13.57 -0.40
N SER A 101 16.18 12.59 0.01
CA SER A 101 16.47 11.17 -0.21
C SER A 101 16.09 10.79 -1.64
N SER A 102 16.87 9.93 -2.29
CA SER A 102 16.42 9.27 -3.50
C SER A 102 15.18 8.40 -3.21
N TRP A 103 14.31 8.26 -4.21
CA TRP A 103 13.21 7.31 -4.19
C TRP A 103 13.20 6.45 -5.46
N ALA A 104 12.60 5.26 -5.36
CA ALA A 104 12.43 4.35 -6.49
C ALA A 104 11.05 3.68 -6.45
N LEU A 105 10.51 3.36 -7.62
CA LEU A 105 9.33 2.52 -7.76
C LEU A 105 9.76 1.06 -7.92
N THR A 106 9.41 0.22 -6.95
CA THR A 106 9.86 -1.17 -6.83
C THR A 106 8.78 -2.14 -7.30
N ASP A 107 9.20 -3.08 -8.14
CA ASP A 107 8.35 -4.11 -8.75
C ASP A 107 7.74 -5.04 -7.69
N PRO A 108 6.46 -5.45 -7.82
CA PRO A 108 5.79 -6.35 -6.88
C PRO A 108 6.55 -7.66 -6.65
N SER A 109 7.28 -8.17 -7.65
CA SER A 109 8.09 -9.39 -7.53
C SER A 109 9.33 -9.24 -6.63
N ILE A 110 9.77 -8.01 -6.40
CA ILE A 110 10.92 -7.67 -5.54
C ILE A 110 10.43 -7.32 -4.13
N THR A 111 9.22 -6.76 -4.01
CA THR A 111 8.69 -6.33 -2.72
C THR A 111 8.20 -7.50 -1.85
N PRO A 112 8.37 -7.45 -0.51
CA PRO A 112 7.85 -8.48 0.39
C PRO A 112 6.32 -8.61 0.39
N SER A 113 5.59 -7.58 -0.09
CA SER A 113 4.13 -7.55 -0.09
C SER A 113 3.48 -8.04 -1.38
N GLY A 114 4.24 -8.34 -2.43
CA GLY A 114 3.67 -8.71 -3.73
C GLY A 114 2.89 -7.58 -4.40
N ALA A 115 3.23 -6.32 -4.10
CA ALA A 115 2.53 -5.12 -4.57
C ALA A 115 3.55 -4.04 -4.91
N TRP A 116 3.29 -3.25 -5.97
CA TRP A 116 4.13 -2.10 -6.29
C TRP A 116 4.35 -1.23 -5.05
N SER A 117 5.60 -0.84 -4.82
CA SER A 117 5.95 -0.03 -3.66
C SER A 117 6.89 1.11 -4.04
N ILE A 118 6.81 2.20 -3.31
CA ILE A 118 7.80 3.28 -3.40
C ILE A 118 8.80 3.04 -2.28
N GLU A 119 10.07 2.90 -2.64
CA GLU A 119 11.17 2.84 -1.71
C GLU A 119 11.82 4.21 -1.56
N PHE A 120 12.00 4.68 -0.33
CA PHE A 120 12.90 5.81 -0.04
C PHE A 120 13.52 5.65 1.35
N ASN A 121 14.79 5.98 1.49
CA ASN A 121 15.52 5.88 2.76
C ASN A 121 15.35 4.49 3.45
N GLY A 122 15.35 3.40 2.67
CA GLY A 122 15.12 2.03 3.16
C GLY A 122 13.69 1.71 3.64
N ASN A 123 12.72 2.61 3.42
CA ASN A 123 11.32 2.43 3.77
C ASN A 123 10.49 2.14 2.53
N PHE A 124 9.61 1.14 2.61
CA PHE A 124 8.73 0.72 1.52
C PHE A 124 7.29 1.15 1.78
N LEU A 125 6.71 1.92 0.86
CA LEU A 125 5.32 2.34 0.87
C LEU A 125 4.55 1.58 -0.20
N GLN A 126 3.57 0.80 0.22
CA GLN A 126 2.72 0.04 -0.68
C GLN A 126 1.81 0.97 -1.47
N CYS A 127 1.78 0.81 -2.78
CA CYS A 127 0.83 1.47 -3.66
C CYS A 127 -0.52 0.72 -3.61
N ARG A 128 -1.62 1.45 -3.42
CA ARG A 128 -2.99 0.90 -3.40
C ARG A 128 -3.96 1.77 -4.21
N ARG A 129 -5.01 1.17 -4.76
CA ARG A 129 -6.13 1.89 -5.40
C ARG A 129 -7.33 2.03 -4.50
N ALA A 130 -7.77 3.27 -4.32
CA ALA A 130 -9.05 3.64 -3.74
C ALA A 130 -9.86 4.38 -4.80
N GLY A 131 -10.75 3.67 -5.48
CA GLY A 131 -11.39 4.16 -6.71
C GLY A 131 -10.35 4.41 -7.80
N GLU A 132 -10.43 5.57 -8.44
CA GLU A 132 -9.50 6.02 -9.50
C GLU A 132 -8.19 6.60 -8.95
N HIS A 133 -8.05 6.71 -7.62
CA HIS A 133 -6.91 7.37 -7.00
C HIS A 133 -5.88 6.38 -6.46
N LEU A 134 -4.61 6.81 -6.49
CA LEU A 134 -3.52 6.14 -5.78
C LEU A 134 -3.54 6.56 -4.30
N GLU A 135 -3.37 5.59 -3.41
CA GLU A 135 -3.05 5.78 -2.00
C GLU A 135 -1.72 5.09 -1.71
N LEU A 136 -0.92 5.67 -0.80
CA LEU A 136 0.28 5.02 -0.29
C LEU A 136 0.04 4.50 1.12
N ARG A 137 0.52 3.30 1.42
CA ARG A 137 0.45 2.73 2.77
C ARG A 137 1.84 2.40 3.26
N TYR A 138 2.21 2.95 4.42
CA TYR A 138 3.43 2.55 5.11
C TYR A 138 3.09 1.61 6.26
N LEU A 139 3.72 0.42 6.26
CA LEU A 139 3.58 -0.56 7.33
C LEU A 139 4.65 -0.30 8.39
N ILE A 140 4.25 0.32 9.50
CA ILE A 140 5.13 0.66 10.60
C ILE A 140 5.58 -0.62 11.33
N SER A 141 4.69 -1.59 11.51
CA SER A 141 5.07 -2.90 12.06
C SER A 141 5.06 -3.97 10.97
N GLY A 142 6.08 -4.84 10.97
CA GLY A 142 6.18 -5.95 10.02
C GLY A 142 5.05 -6.98 10.13
N LYS A 143 4.24 -6.93 11.19
CA LYS A 143 3.02 -7.73 11.37
C LYS A 143 1.75 -7.02 10.86
N GLY A 144 1.87 -5.78 10.37
CA GLY A 144 0.75 -4.98 9.89
C GLY A 144 -0.14 -4.38 10.98
N GLU A 145 0.22 -4.55 12.26
CA GLU A 145 -0.55 -4.03 13.41
C GLU A 145 -0.63 -2.50 13.41
N TYR A 146 0.40 -1.84 12.88
CA TYR A 146 0.44 -0.39 12.73
C TYR A 146 0.74 -0.04 11.28
N SER A 147 -0.17 0.67 10.64
CA SER A 147 0.00 1.20 9.29
C SER A 147 -0.55 2.61 9.19
N VAL A 148 0.05 3.43 8.35
CA VAL A 148 -0.46 4.76 8.01
C VAL A 148 -0.78 4.80 6.53
N ASN A 149 -1.93 5.39 6.20
CA ASN A 149 -2.33 5.63 4.82
C ASN A 149 -2.08 7.10 4.49
N TYR A 150 -1.53 7.33 3.32
CA TYR A 150 -1.30 8.64 2.74
C TYR A 150 -2.19 8.81 1.52
N LYS A 151 -2.85 9.96 1.47
CA LYS A 151 -3.62 10.40 0.31
C LYS A 151 -2.88 11.53 -0.38
N ARG A 152 -3.03 11.64 -1.69
CA ARG A 152 -2.50 12.77 -2.42
C ARG A 152 -3.20 14.04 -1.92
N ALA A 153 -2.43 15.05 -1.53
CA ALA A 153 -2.99 16.36 -1.22
C ALA A 153 -3.64 16.92 -2.49
N GLU A 154 -4.86 17.42 -2.38
CA GLU A 154 -5.47 18.18 -3.47
C GLU A 154 -4.55 19.37 -3.76
N GLN A 155 -4.13 19.54 -5.01
CA GLN A 155 -3.46 20.77 -5.40
C GLN A 155 -4.45 21.90 -5.12
N VAL A 156 -4.18 22.71 -4.11
CA VAL A 156 -4.81 24.02 -3.97
C VAL A 156 -4.32 24.80 -5.18
N VAL A 157 -5.10 24.77 -6.26
CA VAL A 157 -4.98 25.76 -7.32
C VAL A 157 -5.20 27.09 -6.61
N ALA A 158 -4.13 27.85 -6.42
CA ALA A 158 -4.28 29.22 -5.95
C ALA A 158 -5.27 29.90 -6.91
N PRO A 159 -6.33 30.57 -6.41
CA PRO A 159 -7.16 31.35 -7.31
C PRO A 159 -6.24 32.36 -7.98
N ASP A 160 -6.16 32.29 -9.31
CA ASP A 160 -5.42 33.24 -10.12
C ASP A 160 -5.86 34.66 -9.70
N GLY A 161 -4.93 35.39 -9.10
CA GLY A 161 -5.10 36.79 -8.70
C GLY A 161 -4.70 37.74 -9.81
#